data_AF-A0A5C7R7C2-F1
#
_entry.id   AF-A0A5C7R7C2-F1
#
_cell.length_a   1.000
_cell.length_b   1.000
_cell.length_c   1.000
_cell.angle_alpha   90.00
_cell.angle_beta   90.00
_cell.angle_gamma   90.00
#
_symmetry.space_group_name_H-M   'P 1'
#
loop_
_entity.id
_entity.type
_entity.pdbx_description
1 polymer ?
#
loop_
_entity_poly.entity_id
_entity_poly.type
_entity_poly.pdbx_seq_one_letter_code
_entity_poly.pdbx_strand_id
1 'polypeptide(L)' 'MDALKWTDTLEIALELLESHPEVDPRYIRFTDLHAWVMGLRNFTDDPNRSNEKILEAIQMTWIEEADLA' A
#
# COMPACT_ATOMS: atom_id res chain seq x y z
N MET A 1 -11.80 -14.71 -0.70
CA MET A 1 -10.56 -13.96 -0.47
C MET A 1 -10.51 -12.98 -1.60
N ASP A 2 -10.81 -11.73 -1.29
CA ASP A 2 -11.01 -10.70 -2.30
C ASP A 2 -9.67 -10.31 -2.92
N ALA A 3 -9.67 -10.24 -4.23
CA ALA A 3 -8.50 -10.00 -5.06
C ALA A 3 -8.15 -8.50 -5.01
N LEU A 4 -7.06 -8.14 -4.33
CA LEU A 4 -6.61 -6.75 -4.21
C LEU A 4 -6.05 -6.24 -5.54
N LYS A 5 -6.44 -5.02 -5.87
CA LYS A 5 -5.96 -4.25 -7.01
C LYS A 5 -5.36 -2.94 -6.56
N TRP A 6 -4.58 -2.32 -7.45
CA TRP A 6 -3.95 -1.03 -7.19
C TRP A 6 -4.93 0.09 -6.77
N THR A 7 -6.20 -0.02 -7.15
CA THR A 7 -7.25 0.93 -6.80
C THR A 7 -7.81 0.75 -5.39
N ASP A 8 -7.56 -0.38 -4.75
CA ASP A 8 -8.08 -0.71 -3.42
C ASP A 8 -7.15 -0.12 -2.33
N THR A 9 -6.97 1.19 -2.38
CA THR A 9 -5.93 1.92 -1.62
C THR A 9 -6.05 1.71 -0.11
N LEU A 10 -7.27 1.69 0.41
CA LEU A 10 -7.55 1.46 1.82
C LEU A 10 -7.17 0.05 2.27
N GLU A 11 -7.65 -0.97 1.56
CA GLU A 11 -7.34 -2.37 1.89
C GLU A 11 -5.83 -2.64 1.83
N ILE A 12 -5.17 -2.11 0.79
CA ILE A 12 -3.71 -2.19 0.68
C ILE A 12 -3.02 -1.50 1.87
N ALA A 13 -3.46 -0.30 2.24
CA ALA A 13 -2.89 0.45 3.35
C ALA A 13 -3.04 -0.30 4.70
N LEU A 14 -4.20 -0.91 4.94
CA LEU A 14 -4.44 -1.70 6.15
C LEU A 14 -3.55 -2.94 6.21
N GLU A 15 -3.43 -3.69 5.12
CA GLU A 15 -2.54 -4.86 5.03
C GLU A 15 -1.06 -4.48 5.24
N LEU A 16 -0.65 -3.31 4.72
CA LEU A 16 0.69 -2.76 4.93
C LEU A 16 0.90 -2.31 6.38
N LEU A 17 -0.10 -1.67 7.01
CA LEU A 17 -0.04 -1.27 8.40
C LEU A 17 0.09 -2.48 9.34
N GLU A 18 -0.68 -3.55 9.09
CA GLU A 18 -0.58 -4.80 9.85
C GLU A 18 0.76 -5.52 9.62
N SER A 19 1.27 -5.51 8.40
CA SER A 19 2.53 -6.19 8.03
C SER A 19 3.78 -5.40 8.44
N HIS A 20 3.68 -4.08 8.54
CA HIS A 20 4.78 -3.16 8.78
C HIS A 20 4.41 -2.06 9.81
N PRO A 21 4.01 -2.44 11.05
CA PRO A 21 3.49 -1.51 12.05
C PRO A 21 4.52 -0.50 12.58
N GLU A 22 5.81 -0.77 12.40
CA GLU A 22 6.92 0.07 12.86
C GLU A 22 7.44 1.03 11.78
N VAL A 23 6.90 0.96 10.56
CA VAL A 23 7.31 1.82 9.46
C VAL A 23 6.49 3.11 9.47
N ASP A 24 7.17 4.26 9.39
CA ASP A 24 6.49 5.54 9.14
C ASP A 24 6.27 5.72 7.63
N PRO A 25 5.01 5.66 7.15
CA PRO A 25 4.72 5.70 5.73
C PRO A 25 5.12 7.01 5.05
N ARG A 26 5.31 8.11 5.78
CA ARG A 26 5.71 9.43 5.24
C ARG A 26 7.10 9.41 4.60
N TYR A 27 7.96 8.49 5.02
CA TYR A 27 9.36 8.42 4.57
C TYR A 27 9.64 7.25 3.63
N ILE A 28 8.61 6.48 3.26
CA ILE A 28 8.76 5.37 2.33
C ILE A 28 8.98 5.90 0.91
N ARG A 29 9.90 5.28 0.18
CA ARG A 29 10.08 5.53 -1.26
C ARG A 29 9.05 4.74 -2.05
N PHE A 30 8.52 5.31 -3.13
CA PHE A 30 7.55 4.62 -3.99
C PHE A 30 8.04 3.28 -4.55
N THR A 31 9.34 3.09 -4.75
CA THR A 31 9.90 1.79 -5.16
C THR A 31 9.74 0.72 -4.09
N ASP A 32 9.90 1.10 -2.81
CA ASP A 32 9.76 0.18 -1.69
C ASP A 32 8.28 -0.11 -1.45
N LEU A 33 7.43 0.93 -1.51
CA LEU A 33 5.97 0.79 -1.41
C LEU A 33 5.44 -0.15 -2.50
N HIS A 34 5.85 0.05 -3.76
CA HIS A 34 5.47 -0.82 -4.87
C HIS A 34 5.87 -2.27 -4.62
N ALA A 35 7.10 -2.52 -4.17
CA ALA A 35 7.57 -3.85 -3.84
C ALA A 35 6.76 -4.52 -2.72
N TRP A 36 6.37 -3.77 -1.69
CA TRP A 36 5.55 -4.30 -0.59
C TRP A 36 4.12 -4.61 -1.03
N VAL A 37 3.50 -3.73 -1.84
CA VAL A 37 2.17 -3.99 -2.39
C VAL A 37 2.16 -5.26 -3.26
N MET A 38 3.17 -5.42 -4.12
CA MET A 38 3.33 -6.65 -4.91
C MET A 38 3.59 -7.90 -4.06
N GLY A 39 4.12 -7.73 -2.85
CA GLY A 39 4.39 -8.81 -1.90
C GLY A 39 3.16 -9.24 -1.10
N LEU A 40 2.06 -8.49 -1.13
CA LEU A 40 0.84 -8.82 -0.41
C LEU A 40 0.22 -10.11 -0.97
N ARG A 41 -0.14 -11.03 -0.08
CA ARG A 41 -0.67 -12.36 -0.45
C ARG A 41 -1.93 -12.29 -1.31
N ASN A 42 -2.74 -11.26 -1.15
CA ASN A 42 -4.02 -11.09 -1.82
C ASN A 42 -3.93 -10.17 -3.05
N PHE A 43 -2.74 -9.65 -3.39
CA PHE A 43 -2.55 -8.76 -4.53
C PHE A 43 -2.49 -9.52 -5.86
N THR A 44 -3.31 -9.09 -6.83
CA THR A 44 -3.51 -9.83 -8.10
C THR A 44 -3.60 -8.95 -9.35
N ASP A 45 -3.36 -7.64 -9.24
CA ASP A 45 -3.34 -6.73 -10.40
C ASP A 45 -1.97 -6.75 -11.11
N ASP A 46 -1.91 -6.15 -12.29
CA ASP A 46 -0.68 -6.07 -13.07
C ASP A 46 0.34 -5.15 -12.37
N PRO A 47 1.56 -5.62 -12.06
CA PRO A 47 2.65 -4.82 -11.49
C PRO A 47 2.92 -3.49 -12.21
N ASN A 48 2.68 -3.43 -13.53
CA ASN A 48 2.96 -2.26 -14.36
C ASN A 48 1.79 -1.25 -14.41
N ARG A 49 0.64 -1.56 -13.80
CA ARG A 49 -0.50 -0.64 -13.72
C ARG A 49 -0.37 0.39 -12.62
N SER A 50 0.62 0.24 -11.73
CA SER A 50 0.98 1.29 -10.79
C SER A 50 1.50 2.53 -11.51
N ASN A 51 1.22 3.70 -10.95
CA ASN A 51 1.84 4.97 -11.31
C ASN A 51 2.01 5.80 -10.03
N GLU A 52 2.71 6.94 -10.13
CA GLU A 52 3.00 7.79 -8.97
C GLU A 52 1.73 8.21 -8.23
N LYS A 53 0.63 8.52 -8.91
CA LYS A 53 -0.63 8.92 -8.27
C LYS A 53 -1.28 7.80 -7.47
N ILE A 54 -1.18 6.57 -7.97
CA ILE A 54 -1.70 5.39 -7.26
C ILE A 54 -0.86 5.14 -6.00
N LEU A 55 0.46 5.16 -6.14
CA LEU A 55 1.37 4.92 -5.02
C LEU A 55 1.27 6.04 -3.97
N GLU A 56 1.10 7.28 -4.41
CA GLU A 56 0.80 8.42 -3.55
C GLU A 56 -0.54 8.22 -2.80
N ALA A 57 -1.60 7.78 -3.49
CA ALA A 57 -2.89 7.52 -2.85
C ALA A 57 -2.78 6.43 -1.77
N ILE A 58 -2.08 5.33 -2.06
CA ILE A 58 -1.82 4.27 -1.07
C ILE A 58 -1.01 4.80 0.11
N GLN A 59 0.07 5.56 -0.16
CA GLN A 59 0.90 6.14 0.90
C GLN A 59 0.11 7.11 1.79
N MET A 60 -0.72 7.98 1.20
CA MET A 60 -1.56 8.92 1.93
C MET A 60 -2.58 8.20 2.80
N THR A 61 -3.28 7.20 2.26
CA THR A 61 -4.22 6.40 3.07
C THR A 61 -3.50 5.65 4.19
N TRP A 62 -2.29 5.12 3.94
CA TRP A 62 -1.51 4.48 4.99
C TRP A 62 -1.07 5.47 6.08
N ILE A 63 -0.67 6.69 5.73
CA ILE A 63 -0.37 7.75 6.72
C ILE A 63 -1.61 8.04 7.58
N GLU A 64 -2.78 8.19 6.95
CA GLU A 64 -4.04 8.46 7.66
C GLU A 64 -4.37 7.35 8.66
N GLU A 65 -4.30 6.08 8.25
CA GLU A 65 -4.58 4.94 9.13
C GLU A 65 -3.52 4.77 10.22
N ALA A 66 -2.24 4.99 9.91
CA ALA A 66 -1.16 4.93 10.89
C ALA A 66 -1.28 6.01 11.99
N ASP A 67 -1.83 7.17 11.66
CA ASP A 67 -2.08 8.25 12.64
C ASP A 67 -3.32 8.00 13.52
N LEU A 68 -4.19 7.06 13.14
CA LEU A 68 -5.37 6.66 13.90
C LEU A 68 -5.12 5.49 14.87
N ALA A 69 -4.05 4.72 14.65
CA ALA A 69 -3.69 3.52 15.42
C ALA A 69 -2.90 3.84 16.70
#